data_AF-A0A8K1F987-F1
#
_entry.id   AF-A0A8K1F987-F1
#
_cell.length_a   1.000
_cell.length_b   1.000
_cell.length_c   1.000
_cell.angle_alpha   90.00
_cell.angle_beta   90.00
_cell.angle_gamma   90.00
#
_symmetry.space_group_name_H-M   'P 1'
#
loop_
_entity.id
_entity.type
_entity.pdbx_description
1 polymer ?
#
loop_
_entity_poly.entity_id
_entity_poly.type
_entity_poly.pdbx_seq_one_letter_code
_entity_poly.pdbx_strand_id
1 'polypeptide(L)'
;MDRRGTGRSALLKCEAAEGYSAGSPGGVGIDFSEVANCVKDVLYQIEGQTAAFSVTSAAKDVELLTRELNEEDDVFVYGASYGTYLTERVMHLAPANIKGYIRHHKLH
;
A
#
# COMPACT_ATOMS: atom_id res chain seq x y z
N MET A 1 -6.58 0.59 -8.02
CA MET A 1 -5.43 1.50 -7.81
C MET A 1 -4.31 0.72 -7.13
N ASP A 2 -3.07 0.95 -7.52
CA ASP A 2 -1.90 0.38 -6.84
C ASP A 2 -1.41 1.38 -5.78
N ARG A 3 -1.22 0.95 -4.52
CA ARG A 3 -0.74 1.85 -3.46
C ARG A 3 0.71 2.25 -3.74
N ARG A 4 1.12 3.42 -3.25
CA ARG A 4 2.53 3.86 -3.30
C ARG A 4 3.45 2.72 -2.87
N GLY A 5 4.47 2.45 -3.67
CA GLY A 5 5.43 1.39 -3.41
C GLY A 5 5.02 0.01 -3.93
N THR A 6 3.90 -0.11 -4.64
CA THR A 6 3.38 -1.38 -5.16
C THR A 6 3.00 -1.29 -6.64
N GLY A 7 3.05 -2.41 -7.35
CA GLY A 7 2.55 -2.51 -8.72
C GLY A 7 3.15 -1.44 -9.65
N ARG A 8 2.29 -0.68 -10.32
CA ARG A 8 2.71 0.43 -11.20
C ARG A 8 2.93 1.76 -10.48
N SER A 9 2.67 1.83 -9.17
CA SER A 9 2.85 3.03 -8.36
C SER A 9 4.24 3.04 -7.70
N ALA A 10 5.28 2.96 -8.54
CA ALA A 10 6.69 2.89 -8.15
C ALA A 10 7.00 1.73 -7.18
N LEU A 11 6.95 0.49 -7.67
CA LEU A 11 7.22 -0.72 -6.87
C LEU A 11 8.58 -0.62 -6.16
N LEU A 12 8.55 -0.73 -4.83
CA LEU A 12 9.75 -0.82 -4.02
C LEU A 12 10.37 -2.20 -4.18
N LYS A 13 11.68 -2.24 -4.38
CA LYS A 13 12.43 -3.49 -4.58
C LYS A 13 13.54 -3.65 -3.54
N CYS A 14 14.02 -4.87 -3.37
CA CYS A 14 15.18 -5.19 -2.54
C CYS A 14 16.36 -5.62 -3.43
N GLU A 15 16.66 -4.89 -4.51
CA GLU A 15 17.67 -5.29 -5.51
C GLU A 15 19.06 -5.44 -4.88
N ALA A 16 19.45 -4.54 -3.98
CA ALA A 16 20.75 -4.62 -3.31
C ALA A 16 20.87 -5.80 -2.32
N ALA A 17 19.75 -6.40 -1.93
CA ALA A 17 19.71 -7.60 -1.08
C ALA A 17 19.55 -8.89 -1.88
N GLU A 18 19.50 -8.81 -3.22
CA GLU A 18 19.06 -9.88 -4.12
C GLU A 18 17.66 -10.42 -3.77
N GLY A 19 16.91 -9.76 -2.89
CA GLY A 19 15.58 -10.19 -2.49
C GLY A 19 14.64 -10.18 -3.69
N TYR A 20 13.78 -11.20 -3.80
CA TYR A 20 12.97 -11.49 -4.99
C TYR A 20 13.73 -12.05 -6.20
N SER A 21 15.03 -12.33 -6.10
CA SER A 21 15.80 -12.99 -7.16
C SER A 21 15.82 -14.51 -6.95
N ALA A 22 15.75 -15.29 -8.03
CA ALA A 22 15.74 -16.76 -7.93
C ALA A 22 17.01 -17.36 -7.30
N GLY A 23 18.09 -16.57 -7.21
CA GLY A 23 19.36 -16.95 -6.57
C GLY A 23 19.46 -16.53 -5.09
N SER A 24 18.47 -15.81 -4.57
CA SER A 24 18.47 -15.33 -3.19
C SER A 24 18.04 -16.45 -2.21
N PRO A 25 18.51 -16.44 -0.95
CA PRO A 25 17.99 -17.31 0.10
C PRO A 25 16.46 -17.35 0.20
N GLY A 26 15.79 -16.21 0.02
CA GLY A 26 14.33 -16.07 0.03
C GLY A 26 13.64 -16.41 -1.30
N GLY A 27 14.39 -16.57 -2.39
CA GLY A 27 13.85 -16.77 -3.74
C GLY A 27 12.96 -15.60 -4.17
N VAL A 28 11.68 -15.89 -4.43
CA VAL A 28 10.68 -14.85 -4.77
C VAL A 28 10.11 -14.12 -3.53
N GLY A 29 10.59 -14.46 -2.33
CA GLY A 29 10.28 -13.77 -1.08
C GLY A 29 11.51 -13.03 -0.53
N ILE A 30 11.38 -12.54 0.71
CA ILE A 30 12.49 -11.99 1.48
C ILE A 30 12.74 -12.92 2.65
N ASP A 31 13.94 -13.50 2.72
CA ASP A 31 14.41 -14.23 3.89
C ASP A 31 14.80 -13.27 5.02
N PHE A 32 14.73 -13.71 6.27
CA PHE A 32 15.09 -12.87 7.42
C PHE A 32 16.53 -12.32 7.33
N SER A 33 17.46 -13.08 6.76
CA SER A 33 18.85 -12.65 6.55
C SER A 33 19.00 -11.49 5.55
N GLU A 34 18.02 -11.31 4.65
CA GLU A 34 18.02 -10.29 3.60
C GLU A 34 17.38 -8.96 4.06
N VAL A 35 16.57 -9.00 5.12
CA VAL A 35 15.75 -7.86 5.59
C VAL A 35 16.58 -6.60 5.85
N ALA A 36 17.72 -6.73 6.53
CA ALA A 36 18.55 -5.58 6.89
C ALA A 36 19.06 -4.82 5.66
N ASN A 37 19.45 -5.53 4.61
CA ASN A 37 19.90 -4.92 3.36
C ASN A 37 18.72 -4.40 2.54
N CYS A 38 17.59 -5.11 2.52
CA CYS A 38 16.39 -4.60 1.86
C CYS A 38 15.90 -3.30 2.49
N VAL A 39 15.88 -3.18 3.82
CA VAL A 39 15.46 -1.95 4.50
C VAL A 39 16.34 -0.77 4.09
N LYS A 40 17.66 -0.95 3.97
CA LYS A 40 18.58 0.11 3.50
C LYS A 40 18.28 0.53 2.07
N ASP A 41 18.05 -0.45 1.18
CA ASP A 41 17.71 -0.21 -0.22
C ASP A 41 16.38 0.55 -0.36
N VAL A 42 15.35 0.10 0.34
CA VAL A 42 14.04 0.78 0.38
C VAL A 42 14.16 2.19 0.94
N LEU A 43 14.90 2.39 2.04
CA LEU A 43 15.12 3.72 2.62
C LEU A 43 15.82 4.67 1.64
N TYR A 44 16.75 4.16 0.83
CA TYR A 44 17.38 4.92 -0.23
C TYR A 44 16.39 5.27 -1.34
N GLN A 45 15.60 4.31 -1.82
CA GLN A 45 14.58 4.51 -2.87
C GLN A 45 13.51 5.55 -2.48
N ILE A 46 13.15 5.63 -1.20
CA ILE A 46 12.14 6.57 -0.69
C ILE A 46 12.75 7.86 -0.13
N GLU A 47 14.05 8.08 -0.27
CA GLU A 47 14.77 9.23 0.29
C GLU A 47 14.50 9.42 1.80
N GLY A 48 14.37 8.30 2.54
CA GLY A 48 14.05 8.29 3.96
C GLY A 48 12.60 8.68 4.33
N GLN A 49 11.73 8.95 3.35
CA GLN A 49 10.35 9.41 3.56
C GLN A 49 9.37 8.28 3.93
N THR A 50 9.67 7.54 5.00
CA THR A 50 8.85 6.40 5.46
C THR A 50 7.38 6.76 5.70
N ALA A 51 7.11 7.98 6.17
CA ALA A 51 5.74 8.47 6.36
C ALA A 51 4.93 8.51 5.06
N ALA A 52 5.56 8.79 3.91
CA ALA A 52 4.91 8.85 2.60
C ALA A 52 4.41 7.47 2.12
N PHE A 53 4.96 6.38 2.66
CA PHE A 53 4.59 4.99 2.34
C PHE A 53 3.77 4.33 3.47
N SER A 54 3.26 5.12 4.41
CA SER A 54 2.40 4.63 5.50
C SER A 54 0.98 4.34 5.02
N VAL A 55 0.24 3.55 5.81
CA VAL A 55 -1.20 3.28 5.56
C VAL A 55 -2.04 4.56 5.60
N THR A 56 -1.63 5.56 6.38
CA THR A 56 -2.32 6.85 6.41
C THR A 56 -2.13 7.60 5.09
N SER A 57 -0.92 7.60 4.54
CA SER A 57 -0.64 8.22 3.23
C SER A 57 -1.39 7.50 2.11
N ALA A 58 -1.43 6.17 2.14
CA ALA A 58 -2.25 5.39 1.22
C ALA A 58 -3.76 5.68 1.35
N ALA A 59 -4.27 5.91 2.56
CA ALA A 59 -5.66 6.30 2.75
C ALA A 59 -5.95 7.71 2.20
N LYS A 60 -5.00 8.64 2.33
CA LYS A 60 -5.08 9.97 1.68
C LYS A 60 -5.02 9.89 0.15
N ASP A 61 -4.29 8.92 -0.41
CA ASP A 61 -4.33 8.68 -1.85
C ASP A 61 -5.72 8.25 -2.31
N VAL A 62 -6.39 7.38 -1.55
CA VAL A 62 -7.77 6.97 -1.85
C VAL A 62 -8.70 8.19 -1.78
N GLU A 63 -8.64 9.00 -0.73
CA GLU A 63 -9.42 10.24 -0.61
C GLU A 63 -9.20 11.20 -1.78
N LEU A 64 -7.94 11.40 -2.19
CA LEU A 64 -7.60 12.25 -3.33
C LEU A 64 -8.20 11.66 -4.62
N LEU A 65 -7.96 10.39 -4.90
CA LEU A 65 -8.45 9.74 -6.13
C LEU A 65 -9.98 9.71 -6.21
N THR A 66 -10.67 9.50 -5.10
CA THR A 66 -12.13 9.49 -5.10
C THR A 66 -12.70 10.88 -5.39
N ARG A 67 -12.02 11.95 -4.96
CA ARG A 67 -12.41 13.32 -5.28
C ARG A 67 -12.14 13.66 -6.76
N GLU A 68 -10.93 13.37 -7.25
CA GLU A 68 -10.52 13.77 -8.61
C GLU A 68 -11.21 12.95 -9.71
N LEU A 69 -11.58 11.68 -9.44
CA LEU A 69 -12.13 10.79 -10.46
C LEU A 69 -13.66 10.68 -10.45
N ASN A 70 -14.32 11.06 -9.34
CA ASN A 70 -15.75 10.79 -9.13
C ASN A 70 -16.42 11.92 -8.33
N GLU A 71 -16.16 13.19 -8.69
CA GLU A 71 -16.63 14.36 -7.94
C GLU A 71 -18.17 14.42 -7.83
N GLU A 72 -18.88 13.97 -8.86
CA GLU A 72 -20.34 14.04 -8.98
C GLU A 72 -21.07 12.71 -8.68
N ASP A 73 -20.33 11.62 -8.45
CA ASP A 73 -20.89 10.27 -8.30
C ASP A 73 -20.89 9.79 -6.83
N ASP A 74 -21.80 8.88 -6.51
CA ASP A 74 -21.80 8.19 -5.22
C ASP A 74 -20.60 7.22 -5.13
N VAL A 75 -19.60 7.58 -4.31
CA VAL A 75 -18.39 6.78 -4.15
C VAL A 75 -18.54 5.75 -3.02
N PHE A 76 -18.21 4.49 -3.34
CA PHE A 76 -18.08 3.41 -2.36
C PHE A 76 -16.67 2.82 -2.39
N VAL A 77 -16.08 2.56 -1.21
CA VAL A 77 -14.76 1.94 -1.10
C VAL A 77 -14.89 0.46 -0.72
N TYR A 78 -14.34 -0.41 -1.54
CA TYR A 78 -14.28 -1.86 -1.29
C TYR A 78 -12.87 -2.28 -0.86
N GLY A 79 -12.78 -3.03 0.25
CA GLY A 79 -11.54 -3.59 0.77
C GLY A 79 -11.64 -5.09 1.05
N ALA A 80 -10.62 -5.85 0.63
CA ALA A 80 -10.47 -7.28 0.92
C ALA A 80 -9.05 -7.60 1.40
N SER A 81 -8.89 -8.59 2.28
CA SER A 81 -7.60 -8.93 2.91
C SER A 81 -6.94 -7.69 3.55
N TYR A 82 -5.67 -7.37 3.30
CA TYR A 82 -5.05 -6.11 3.74
C TYR A 82 -5.88 -4.86 3.39
N GLY A 83 -6.63 -4.90 2.28
CA GLY A 83 -7.52 -3.83 1.88
C GLY A 83 -8.60 -3.50 2.91
N THR A 84 -8.98 -4.42 3.81
CA THR A 84 -9.92 -4.11 4.90
C THR A 84 -9.30 -3.13 5.88
N TYR A 85 -8.03 -3.34 6.26
CA TYR A 85 -7.29 -2.43 7.15
C TYR A 85 -7.07 -1.05 6.51
N LEU A 86 -6.76 -1.02 5.21
CA LEU A 86 -6.70 0.26 4.49
C LEU A 86 -8.05 0.97 4.48
N THR A 87 -9.13 0.24 4.19
CA THR A 87 -10.50 0.77 4.15
C THR A 87 -10.93 1.32 5.51
N GLU A 88 -10.60 0.61 6.59
CA GLU A 88 -10.75 1.10 7.97
C GLU A 88 -10.01 2.41 8.21
N ARG A 89 -8.79 2.53 7.71
CA ARG A 89 -8.04 3.77 7.84
C ARG A 89 -8.71 4.92 7.09
N VAL A 90 -9.28 4.68 5.90
CA VAL A 90 -10.06 5.68 5.16
C VAL A 90 -11.31 6.08 5.94
N MET A 91 -12.05 5.13 6.53
CA MET A 91 -13.21 5.41 7.39
C MET A 91 -12.82 6.36 8.54
N HIS A 92 -11.67 6.13 9.20
CA HIS A 92 -11.19 6.98 10.28
C HIS A 92 -10.82 8.41 9.84
N LEU A 93 -10.48 8.62 8.56
CA LEU A 93 -10.26 9.96 8.01
C LEU A 93 -11.58 10.66 7.67
N ALA A 94 -12.68 9.91 7.56
CA ALA A 94 -14.03 10.39 7.30
C ALA A 94 -14.16 11.39 6.13
N PRO A 95 -13.63 11.06 4.93
CA PRO A 95 -13.77 11.92 3.76
C PRO A 95 -15.25 12.07 3.36
N ALA A 96 -15.68 13.32 3.12
CA ALA A 96 -17.09 13.66 2.93
C ALA A 96 -17.69 13.15 1.60
N ASN A 97 -16.84 12.88 0.60
CA ASN A 97 -17.26 12.40 -0.71
C ASN A 97 -17.52 10.88 -0.76
N ILE A 98 -17.18 10.13 0.29
CA ILE A 98 -17.37 8.67 0.33
C ILE A 98 -18.68 8.33 1.03
N LYS A 99 -19.63 7.73 0.30
CA LYS A 99 -20.97 7.39 0.78
C LYS A 99 -20.99 6.11 1.60
N GLY A 100 -20.09 5.19 1.33
CA GLY A 100 -20.09 3.90 2.02
C GLY A 100 -18.82 3.09 1.82
N TYR A 101 -18.71 2.04 2.62
CA TYR A 101 -17.54 1.19 2.68
C TYR A 101 -17.96 -0.28 2.78
N ILE A 102 -17.28 -1.14 2.02
CA ILE A 102 -17.53 -2.57 1.98
C ILE A 102 -16.24 -3.27 2.39
N ARG A 103 -16.30 -4.02 3.50
CA ARG A 103 -15.16 -4.82 3.98
C ARG A 103 -15.47 -6.29 3.81
N HIS A 104 -14.69 -6.96 2.98
CA HIS A 104 -14.79 -8.39 2.81
C HIS A 104 -13.89 -9.10 3.82
N HIS A 105 -14.52 -9.63 4.86
CA HIS A 105 -13.87 -10.51 5.83
C HIS A 105 -14.29 -11.95 5.55
N LYS A 106 -13.33 -12.82 5.27
CA LYS A 106 -13.60 -14.25 5.12
C LYS A 106 -13.85 -14.81 6.54
N LEU A 107 -15.12 -15.09 6.86
CA LEU A 107 -15.45 -15.83 8.08
C LEU A 107 -14.91 -17.26 7.90
N HIS A 108 -14.02 -17.66 8.80
CA HIS A 108 -13.53 -19.02 8.92
C HIS A 108 -14.57 -19.91 9.60
#